data_AF-A0A316HR57-F1
#
_entry.id   AF-A0A316HR57-F1
#
_cell.length_a   1.000
_cell.length_b   1.000
_cell.length_c   1.000
_cell.angle_alpha   90.00
_cell.angle_beta   90.00
_cell.angle_gamma   90.00
#
_symmetry.space_group_name_H-M   'P 1'
#
loop_
_entity.id
_entity.type
_entity.pdbx_description
1 polymer ?
#
loop_
_entity_poly.entity_id
_entity_poly.type
_entity_poly.pdbx_seq_one_letter_code
_entity_poly.pdbx_strand_id
1 'polypeptide(L)'
;MRRLAVLLLALVLLSPTPAIAADNPRATLSPPSEGVSVPLNEPLLVIGDAYNGEAGGVIQVDVTTDDGATWTSIDTQSYWSLVITPTTPGPLTIKARAHTASTVGPVQSLRTIHVSGTTLPPLSGETFLMLPRTQQPVVKDIDDQAVELGLRITVDRPGSLVGVHLRHGNYTGPVTARVWSSNGTLLAEQAVPGAVYGQRVTFNTPVPVAPGNEYVVSYYTPSGGYVSTENYFTGNLVQTPFRTPVNAGVYRYGGGFPTDTWNSSNYWLMPIFQP
;
A
#
# COMPACT_ATOMS: atom_id res chain seq x y z
N MET A 1 -55.33 9.34 62.19
CA MET A 1 -55.72 8.85 60.84
C MET A 1 -54.76 9.46 59.82
N ARG A 2 -54.36 8.62 58.86
CA ARG A 2 -53.31 8.81 57.84
C ARG A 2 -53.41 10.13 57.05
N ARG A 3 -52.27 10.74 56.72
CA ARG A 3 -52.09 11.51 55.49
C ARG A 3 -50.79 11.08 54.81
N LEU A 4 -50.95 10.45 53.65
CA LEU A 4 -49.90 10.09 52.70
C LEU A 4 -49.16 11.36 52.26
N ALA A 5 -47.84 11.32 52.26
CA ALA A 5 -47.01 12.21 51.45
C ALA A 5 -46.54 11.41 50.23
N VAL A 6 -47.06 11.77 49.06
CA VAL A 6 -46.46 11.45 47.76
C VAL A 6 -45.81 12.74 47.31
N LEU A 7 -44.49 12.72 47.10
CA LEU A 7 -43.86 13.80 46.34
C LEU A 7 -42.86 13.21 45.33
N LEU A 8 -43.09 13.65 44.09
CA LEU A 8 -42.51 13.26 42.82
C LEU A 8 -40.99 13.22 42.82
N LEU A 9 -40.44 12.12 42.29
CA LEU A 9 -39.08 12.05 41.78
C LEU A 9 -39.05 12.77 40.42
N ALA A 10 -38.47 13.96 40.34
CA ALA A 10 -38.23 14.64 39.07
C ALA A 10 -37.05 13.98 38.35
N LEU A 11 -37.33 13.18 37.33
CA LEU A 11 -36.33 12.63 36.43
C LEU A 11 -35.90 13.74 35.45
N VAL A 12 -34.73 14.32 35.66
CA VAL A 12 -34.11 15.25 34.71
C VAL A 12 -33.64 14.44 33.50
N LEU A 13 -34.43 14.44 32.43
CA LEU A 13 -34.00 13.96 31.13
C LEU A 13 -33.01 14.98 30.55
N LEU A 14 -31.70 14.73 30.70
CA LEU A 14 -30.72 15.37 29.82
C LEU A 14 -30.99 14.87 28.40
N SER A 15 -31.50 15.73 27.53
CA SER A 15 -31.52 15.48 26.10
C SER A 15 -30.06 15.31 25.63
N PRO A 16 -29.70 14.20 24.97
CA PRO A 16 -28.36 14.06 24.43
C PRO A 16 -28.19 15.13 23.34
N THR A 17 -27.35 16.13 23.57
CA THR A 17 -26.84 16.94 22.47
C THR A 17 -26.07 15.99 21.54
N PRO A 18 -26.41 15.89 20.24
CA PRO A 18 -25.55 15.15 19.33
C PRO A 18 -24.17 15.81 19.39
N ALA A 19 -23.15 15.06 19.78
CA ALA A 19 -21.78 15.53 19.68
C ALA A 19 -21.49 15.75 18.19
N ILE A 20 -21.36 17.01 17.78
CA ILE A 20 -20.88 17.32 16.43
C ILE A 20 -19.41 16.93 16.41
N ALA A 21 -19.03 16.02 15.51
CA ALA A 21 -17.63 15.64 15.34
C ALA A 21 -16.78 16.88 15.01
N ALA A 22 -15.68 17.06 15.74
CA ALA A 22 -14.80 18.21 15.53
C ALA A 22 -14.03 18.07 14.21
N ASP A 23 -14.01 19.14 13.42
CA ASP A 23 -13.25 19.24 12.17
C ASP A 23 -11.74 19.31 12.49
N ASN A 24 -10.99 18.31 12.02
CA ASN A 24 -9.56 18.11 12.27
C ASN A 24 -8.93 17.25 11.14
N PRO A 25 -8.91 17.76 9.89
CA PRO A 25 -8.41 16.99 8.75
C PRO A 25 -6.91 16.71 8.88
N ARG A 26 -6.51 15.47 8.59
CA ARG A 26 -5.13 14.99 8.69
C ARG A 26 -4.75 14.18 7.48
N ALA A 27 -3.47 14.25 7.12
CA ALA A 27 -2.84 13.39 6.14
C ALA A 27 -1.94 12.36 6.86
N THR A 28 -1.82 11.19 6.27
CA THR A 28 -0.88 10.13 6.66
C THR A 28 -0.08 9.70 5.44
N LEU A 29 1.00 8.98 5.67
CA LEU A 29 1.83 8.42 4.62
C LEU A 29 2.16 6.97 5.01
N SER A 30 2.19 6.09 4.02
CA SER A 30 2.57 4.68 4.17
C SER A 30 3.97 4.42 3.55
N PRO A 31 4.14 4.17 2.23
CA PRO A 31 5.43 4.24 1.56
C PRO A 31 5.75 5.68 1.09
N PRO A 32 7.02 6.11 1.15
CA PRO A 32 8.18 5.32 1.56
C PRO A 32 8.24 5.01 3.07
N SER A 33 8.90 3.91 3.44
CA SER A 33 9.19 3.62 4.86
C SER A 33 10.11 4.69 5.46
N GLU A 34 9.99 4.93 6.77
CA GLU A 34 10.85 5.89 7.47
C GLU A 34 12.33 5.51 7.37
N GLY A 35 13.19 6.48 7.10
CA GLY A 35 14.64 6.32 7.07
C GLY A 35 15.19 5.51 5.90
N VAL A 36 14.37 5.14 4.90
CA VAL A 36 14.87 4.40 3.72
C VAL A 36 15.79 5.25 2.88
N SER A 37 16.76 4.59 2.26
CA SER A 37 17.53 5.21 1.18
C SER A 37 16.84 5.09 -0.17
N VAL A 38 16.80 6.19 -0.92
CA VAL A 38 16.24 6.25 -2.29
C VAL A 38 17.29 6.76 -3.27
N PRO A 39 17.28 6.30 -4.54
CA PRO A 39 18.18 6.82 -5.56
C PRO A 39 17.91 8.30 -5.88
N LEU A 40 18.95 9.00 -6.32
CA LEU A 40 18.90 10.38 -6.81
C LEU A 40 18.31 10.42 -8.21
N ASN A 41 17.48 11.43 -8.53
CA ASN A 41 16.90 11.66 -9.86
C ASN A 41 16.02 10.53 -10.41
N GLU A 42 15.48 9.69 -9.54
CA GLU A 42 14.56 8.61 -9.90
C GLU A 42 13.14 8.94 -9.41
N PRO A 43 12.07 8.53 -10.13
CA PRO A 43 10.70 8.73 -9.69
C PRO A 43 10.42 7.88 -8.44
N LEU A 44 9.96 8.51 -7.37
CA LEU A 44 9.57 7.88 -6.12
C LEU A 44 8.07 8.04 -5.91
N LEU A 45 7.38 6.91 -5.78
CA LEU A 45 5.96 6.88 -5.48
C LEU A 45 5.74 7.06 -3.97
N VAL A 46 5.02 8.12 -3.63
CA VAL A 46 4.56 8.44 -2.27
C VAL A 46 3.07 8.14 -2.20
N ILE A 47 2.64 7.37 -1.21
CA ILE A 47 1.23 7.00 -1.03
C ILE A 47 0.81 7.27 0.40
N GLY A 48 -0.39 7.82 0.57
CA GLY A 48 -0.95 8.11 1.87
C GLY A 48 -2.47 8.11 1.89
N ASP A 49 -3.00 8.38 3.08
CA ASP A 49 -4.43 8.57 3.32
C ASP A 49 -4.65 9.98 3.86
N ALA A 50 -5.91 10.40 3.86
CA ALA A 50 -6.38 11.57 4.55
C ALA A 50 -7.73 11.25 5.19
N TYR A 51 -7.94 11.79 6.39
CA TYR A 51 -9.15 11.58 7.14
C TYR A 51 -9.48 12.79 7.99
N ASN A 52 -10.75 12.92 8.33
CA ASN A 52 -11.27 13.96 9.20
C ASN A 52 -12.18 13.37 10.29
N GLY A 53 -11.72 12.28 10.91
CA GLY A 53 -12.50 11.48 11.84
C GLY A 53 -13.88 11.12 11.27
N GLU A 54 -14.91 11.24 12.11
CA GLU A 54 -16.31 11.05 11.71
C GLU A 54 -16.91 12.24 10.95
N ALA A 55 -16.26 13.42 11.00
CA ALA A 55 -16.74 14.62 10.30
C ALA A 55 -16.59 14.50 8.77
N GLY A 56 -15.60 13.73 8.30
CA GLY A 56 -15.39 13.46 6.88
C GLY A 56 -15.12 14.73 6.06
N GLY A 57 -15.47 14.74 4.76
CA GLY A 57 -15.41 15.95 3.95
C GLY A 57 -13.99 16.44 3.61
N VAL A 58 -12.99 15.55 3.64
CA VAL A 58 -11.70 15.84 3.01
C VAL A 58 -11.93 16.08 1.52
N ILE A 59 -11.29 17.11 0.96
CA ILE A 59 -11.38 17.44 -0.47
C ILE A 59 -10.00 17.49 -1.15
N GLN A 60 -8.93 17.64 -0.38
CA GLN A 60 -7.59 17.84 -0.92
C GLN A 60 -6.51 17.50 0.11
N VAL A 61 -5.34 17.09 -0.40
CA VAL A 61 -4.09 16.98 0.35
C VAL A 61 -3.02 17.81 -0.33
N ASP A 62 -2.34 18.64 0.44
CA ASP A 62 -1.15 19.36 0.00
C ASP A 62 0.11 18.64 0.51
N VAL A 63 1.07 18.37 -0.37
CA VAL A 63 2.36 17.73 -0.05
C VAL A 63 3.51 18.68 -0.36
N THR A 64 4.52 18.72 0.52
CA THR A 64 5.75 19.51 0.34
C THR A 64 6.98 18.69 0.67
N THR A 65 8.07 18.98 -0.03
CA THR A 65 9.41 18.41 0.18
C THR A 65 10.48 19.49 0.44
N ASP A 66 10.08 20.75 0.55
CA ASP A 66 10.96 21.93 0.72
C ASP A 66 10.54 22.79 1.92
N ASP A 67 10.08 22.11 2.98
CA ASP A 67 9.62 22.72 4.23
C ASP A 67 8.46 23.73 4.06
N GLY A 68 7.64 23.54 3.02
CA GLY A 68 6.43 24.31 2.78
C GLY A 68 6.65 25.58 1.95
N ALA A 69 7.82 25.74 1.33
CA ALA A 69 8.04 26.81 0.35
C ALA A 69 7.20 26.59 -0.91
N THR A 70 7.06 25.33 -1.36
CA THR A 70 6.14 24.92 -2.42
C THR A 70 5.27 23.75 -1.98
N TRP A 71 4.05 23.69 -2.54
CA TRP A 71 3.07 22.65 -2.26
C TRP A 71 2.54 22.07 -3.57
N THR A 72 2.49 20.75 -3.62
CA THR A 72 1.75 20.02 -4.67
C THR A 72 0.41 19.60 -4.10
N SER A 73 -0.66 20.11 -4.70
CA SER A 73 -2.03 19.83 -4.29
C SER A 73 -2.60 18.63 -5.03
N ILE A 74 -3.30 17.76 -4.29
CA ILE A 74 -3.86 16.51 -4.77
C ILE A 74 -5.34 16.47 -4.38
N ASP A 75 -6.23 16.51 -5.37
CA ASP A 75 -7.66 16.38 -5.12
C ASP A 75 -8.01 14.94 -4.73
N THR A 76 -8.59 14.79 -3.54
CA THR A 76 -8.91 13.49 -2.97
C THR A 76 -9.91 13.62 -1.83
N GLN A 77 -10.67 12.56 -1.58
CA GLN A 77 -11.54 12.44 -0.42
C GLN A 77 -10.98 11.51 0.66
N SER A 78 -9.92 10.76 0.36
CA SER A 78 -9.37 9.74 1.25
C SER A 78 -7.95 9.36 0.84
N TYR A 79 -7.79 8.53 -0.18
CA TYR A 79 -6.49 8.00 -0.59
C TYR A 79 -5.77 8.98 -1.51
N TRP A 80 -4.46 9.09 -1.43
CA TRP A 80 -3.69 9.93 -2.33
C TRP A 80 -2.36 9.30 -2.70
N SER A 81 -1.89 9.62 -3.88
CA SER A 81 -0.56 9.24 -4.36
C SER A 81 0.06 10.37 -5.16
N LEU A 82 1.38 10.50 -5.07
CA LEU A 82 2.17 11.47 -5.79
C LEU A 82 3.51 10.83 -6.19
N VAL A 83 3.99 11.15 -7.39
CA VAL A 83 5.38 10.84 -7.78
C VAL A 83 6.22 12.09 -7.54
N ILE A 84 7.27 11.95 -6.75
CA ILE A 84 8.31 12.97 -6.57
C ILE A 84 9.61 12.51 -7.19
N THR A 85 10.50 13.44 -7.54
CA THR A 85 11.85 13.13 -8.03
C THR A 85 12.86 13.87 -7.16
N PRO A 86 13.45 13.21 -6.14
CA PRO A 86 14.45 13.85 -5.29
C PRO A 86 15.73 14.17 -6.06
N THR A 87 16.11 15.45 -6.11
CA THR A 87 17.26 15.94 -6.90
C THR A 87 18.47 16.36 -6.06
N THR A 88 18.35 16.34 -4.73
CA THR A 88 19.41 16.77 -3.81
C THR A 88 19.79 15.63 -2.87
N PRO A 89 21.06 15.19 -2.82
CA PRO A 89 21.52 14.19 -1.87
C PRO A 89 21.34 14.65 -0.41
N GLY A 90 21.06 13.70 0.49
CA GLY A 90 20.88 13.97 1.92
C GLY A 90 19.48 13.65 2.45
N PRO A 91 19.17 14.02 3.70
CA PRO A 91 17.84 13.81 4.26
C PRO A 91 16.80 14.67 3.54
N LEU A 92 15.67 14.08 3.20
CA LEU A 92 14.51 14.75 2.64
C LEU A 92 13.29 14.44 3.51
N THR A 93 12.66 15.46 4.07
CA THR A 93 11.43 15.31 4.85
C THR A 93 10.21 15.60 3.98
N ILE A 94 9.32 14.61 3.86
CA ILE A 94 8.02 14.74 3.22
C ILE A 94 7.02 15.20 4.28
N LYS A 95 6.40 16.36 4.06
CA LYS A 95 5.34 16.90 4.90
C LYS A 95 4.04 16.97 4.11
N ALA A 96 2.91 16.86 4.80
CA ALA A 96 1.61 17.06 4.16
C ALA A 96 0.61 17.67 5.14
N ARG A 97 -0.50 18.17 4.58
CA ARG A 97 -1.70 18.59 5.31
C ARG A 97 -2.94 18.23 4.50
N ALA A 98 -4.05 17.99 5.17
CA ALA A 98 -5.33 17.73 4.53
C ALA A 98 -6.28 18.91 4.68
N HIS A 99 -7.19 19.06 3.72
CA HIS A 99 -8.12 20.17 3.62
C HIS A 99 -9.56 19.65 3.60
N THR A 100 -10.44 20.34 4.31
CA THR A 100 -11.89 20.29 4.07
C THR A 100 -12.34 21.57 3.35
N ALA A 101 -13.63 21.68 3.05
CA ALA A 101 -14.19 22.91 2.48
C ALA A 101 -14.01 24.15 3.38
N SER A 102 -13.91 23.96 4.69
CA SER A 102 -13.87 25.04 5.69
C SER A 102 -12.55 25.14 6.46
N THR A 103 -11.73 24.09 6.45
CA THR A 103 -10.57 23.98 7.34
C THR A 103 -9.36 23.45 6.60
N VAL A 104 -8.21 24.09 6.84
CA VAL A 104 -6.90 23.58 6.48
C VAL A 104 -6.28 22.94 7.72
N GLY A 105 -5.97 21.65 7.62
CA GLY A 105 -5.34 20.89 8.70
C GLY A 105 -3.90 21.35 9.01
N PRO A 106 -3.35 20.91 10.14
CA PRO A 106 -1.95 21.22 10.47
C PRO A 106 -0.99 20.57 9.48
N VAL A 107 0.16 21.20 9.26
CA VAL A 107 1.28 20.56 8.55
C VAL A 107 1.87 19.46 9.43
N GLN A 108 1.93 18.25 8.89
CA GLN A 108 2.48 17.08 9.55
C GLN A 108 3.80 16.69 8.89
N SER A 109 4.87 16.49 9.67
CA SER A 109 6.07 15.81 9.22
C SER A 109 5.80 14.32 9.16
N LEU A 110 5.60 13.79 7.95
CA LEU A 110 5.11 12.43 7.77
C LEU A 110 6.24 11.41 7.64
N ARG A 111 7.30 11.76 6.91
CA ARG A 111 8.45 10.88 6.68
C ARG A 111 9.75 11.64 6.47
N THR A 112 10.87 11.05 6.90
CA THR A 112 12.20 11.43 6.42
C THR A 112 12.86 10.27 5.70
N ILE A 113 13.35 10.52 4.49
CA ILE A 113 14.10 9.55 3.66
C ILE A 113 15.51 10.07 3.39
N HIS A 114 16.42 9.20 2.92
CA HIS A 114 17.79 9.55 2.60
C HIS A 114 18.07 9.42 1.08
N VAL A 115 18.21 10.54 0.39
CA VAL A 115 18.48 10.57 -1.04
C VAL A 115 19.96 10.27 -1.29
N SER A 116 20.22 9.30 -2.18
CA SER A 116 21.57 8.76 -2.45
C SER A 116 22.26 8.16 -1.22
N GLY A 117 21.48 7.73 -0.23
CA GLY A 117 22.00 7.11 1.00
C GLY A 117 22.24 5.60 0.86
N THR A 118 22.76 5.00 1.94
CA THR A 118 22.91 3.55 2.13
C THR A 118 22.21 3.05 3.41
N THR A 119 21.37 3.89 4.01
CA THR A 119 20.61 3.58 5.23
C THR A 119 19.62 2.44 4.97
N LEU A 120 19.67 1.45 5.86
CA LEU A 120 18.74 0.34 5.93
C LEU A 120 17.96 0.47 7.25
N PRO A 121 16.67 0.86 7.21
CA PRO A 121 15.86 0.91 8.42
C PRO A 121 15.86 -0.45 9.14
N PRO A 122 15.86 -0.49 10.48
CA PRO A 122 15.90 -1.74 11.21
C PRO A 122 14.68 -2.61 10.89
N LEU A 123 14.89 -3.92 10.77
CA LEU A 123 13.85 -4.91 10.55
C LEU A 123 14.19 -6.13 11.41
N SER A 124 13.36 -6.42 12.41
CA SER A 124 13.63 -7.44 13.43
C SER A 124 12.77 -8.70 13.30
N GLY A 125 11.80 -8.71 12.38
CA GLY A 125 10.87 -9.82 12.21
C GLY A 125 10.27 -9.86 10.82
N GLU A 126 9.35 -10.79 10.65
CA GLU A 126 8.60 -10.95 9.42
C GLU A 126 7.82 -9.66 9.08
N THR A 127 7.83 -9.31 7.80
CA THR A 127 7.06 -8.21 7.24
C THR A 127 6.54 -8.59 5.87
N PHE A 128 5.68 -7.77 5.29
CA PHE A 128 5.23 -7.93 3.91
C PHE A 128 5.23 -6.59 3.19
N LEU A 129 5.26 -6.64 1.86
CA LEU A 129 5.07 -5.47 1.02
C LEU A 129 3.60 -5.06 1.10
N MET A 130 3.30 -4.08 1.94
CA MET A 130 1.97 -3.49 2.02
C MET A 130 1.76 -2.60 0.79
N LEU A 131 0.63 -2.80 0.12
CA LEU A 131 0.22 -2.00 -1.04
C LEU A 131 -1.00 -1.17 -0.63
N PRO A 132 -0.83 0.07 -0.15
CA PRO A 132 -1.95 0.93 0.22
C PRO A 132 -2.81 1.26 -1.00
N ARG A 133 -4.05 1.68 -0.77
CA ARG A 133 -4.90 2.19 -1.85
C ARG A 133 -4.38 3.55 -2.33
N THR A 134 -4.69 3.87 -3.57
CA THR A 134 -4.46 5.19 -4.17
C THR A 134 -5.81 5.78 -4.60
N GLN A 135 -5.79 6.90 -5.32
CA GLN A 135 -6.99 7.48 -5.95
C GLN A 135 -7.53 6.58 -7.08
N GLN A 136 -6.73 5.65 -7.57
CA GLN A 136 -7.11 4.75 -8.64
C GLN A 136 -8.04 3.65 -8.10
N PRO A 137 -9.08 3.26 -8.87
CA PRO A 137 -10.04 2.28 -8.42
C PRO A 137 -9.38 0.90 -8.27
N VAL A 138 -9.85 0.16 -7.26
CA VAL A 138 -9.55 -1.26 -7.16
C VAL A 138 -10.65 -2.03 -7.87
N VAL A 139 -10.29 -2.65 -8.99
CA VAL A 139 -11.23 -3.32 -9.88
C VAL A 139 -11.08 -4.83 -9.71
N LYS A 140 -12.20 -5.52 -9.59
CA LYS A 140 -12.23 -6.97 -9.80
C LYS A 140 -12.41 -7.19 -11.29
N ASP A 141 -11.38 -7.71 -11.94
CA ASP A 141 -11.38 -7.93 -13.38
C ASP A 141 -12.37 -9.04 -13.74
N ILE A 142 -12.99 -8.89 -14.91
CA ILE A 142 -13.96 -9.84 -15.47
C ILE A 142 -13.30 -10.81 -16.45
N ASP A 143 -12.02 -10.61 -16.78
CA ASP A 143 -11.23 -11.55 -17.57
C ASP A 143 -11.33 -12.95 -16.96
N ASP A 144 -11.75 -13.92 -17.77
CA ASP A 144 -11.96 -15.32 -17.37
C ASP A 144 -10.88 -16.26 -17.92
N GLN A 145 -9.87 -15.72 -18.59
CA GLN A 145 -8.79 -16.50 -19.18
C GLN A 145 -7.76 -16.91 -18.12
N ALA A 146 -7.14 -18.07 -18.34
CA ALA A 146 -5.98 -18.48 -17.56
C ALA A 146 -4.88 -17.42 -17.66
N VAL A 147 -4.36 -16.97 -16.53
CA VAL A 147 -3.40 -15.86 -16.47
C VAL A 147 -2.45 -16.01 -15.28
N GLU A 148 -1.19 -15.64 -15.49
CA GLU A 148 -0.18 -15.43 -14.45
C GLU A 148 0.01 -13.93 -14.25
N LEU A 149 -0.07 -13.48 -13.00
CA LEU A 149 0.04 -12.08 -12.61
C LEU A 149 1.15 -11.93 -11.58
N GLY A 150 2.04 -10.99 -11.78
CA GLY A 150 3.26 -10.87 -11.01
C GLY A 150 3.62 -9.44 -10.62
N LEU A 151 4.59 -9.38 -9.71
CA LEU A 151 5.19 -8.18 -9.19
C LEU A 151 6.71 -8.32 -9.23
N ARG A 152 7.38 -7.40 -9.89
CA ARG A 152 8.83 -7.26 -9.87
C ARG A 152 9.28 -6.59 -8.58
N ILE A 153 10.23 -7.21 -7.89
CA ILE A 153 10.78 -6.71 -6.63
C ILE A 153 12.30 -6.86 -6.57
N THR A 154 12.92 -5.99 -5.79
CA THR A 154 14.26 -6.20 -5.22
C THR A 154 14.17 -6.05 -3.69
N VAL A 155 15.21 -6.48 -2.98
CA VAL A 155 15.32 -6.31 -1.52
C VAL A 155 16.57 -5.50 -1.16
N ASP A 156 16.50 -4.76 -0.06
CA ASP A 156 17.60 -3.93 0.45
C ASP A 156 18.59 -4.68 1.36
N ARG A 157 18.24 -5.90 1.79
CA ARG A 157 19.07 -6.78 2.62
C ARG A 157 18.85 -8.27 2.30
N PRO A 158 19.79 -9.16 2.64
CA PRO A 158 19.57 -10.60 2.55
C PRO A 158 18.43 -11.04 3.48
N GLY A 159 17.73 -12.10 3.08
CA GLY A 159 16.67 -12.74 3.88
C GLY A 159 15.97 -13.81 3.05
N SER A 160 14.71 -14.10 3.35
CA SER A 160 13.91 -15.06 2.59
C SER A 160 12.50 -14.57 2.30
N LEU A 161 11.99 -14.90 1.11
CA LEU A 161 10.56 -14.83 0.83
C LEU A 161 9.88 -16.09 1.37
N VAL A 162 8.97 -15.92 2.31
CA VAL A 162 8.31 -17.02 3.03
C VAL A 162 6.87 -17.25 2.56
N GLY A 163 6.32 -16.32 1.79
CA GLY A 163 4.97 -16.43 1.27
C GLY A 163 4.50 -15.18 0.56
N VAL A 164 3.20 -15.15 0.28
CA VAL A 164 2.50 -13.99 -0.28
C VAL A 164 1.16 -13.80 0.41
N HIS A 165 0.75 -12.54 0.56
CA HIS A 165 -0.64 -12.19 0.77
C HIS A 165 -1.28 -11.84 -0.59
N LEU A 166 -2.44 -12.45 -0.88
CA LEU A 166 -3.22 -12.19 -2.08
C LEU A 166 -4.54 -11.53 -1.69
N ARG A 167 -4.89 -10.44 -2.37
CA ARG A 167 -6.26 -9.91 -2.30
C ARG A 167 -7.18 -10.78 -3.16
N HIS A 168 -8.28 -11.22 -2.56
CA HIS A 168 -9.23 -12.09 -3.26
C HIS A 168 -9.93 -11.39 -4.43
N GLY A 169 -9.87 -12.02 -5.60
CA GLY A 169 -10.56 -11.62 -6.82
C GLY A 169 -11.97 -12.18 -6.95
N ASN A 170 -12.36 -12.53 -8.17
CA ASN A 170 -13.56 -13.30 -8.51
C ASN A 170 -13.22 -14.72 -9.02
N TYR A 171 -11.94 -15.13 -9.02
CA TYR A 171 -11.55 -16.50 -9.36
C TYR A 171 -12.25 -17.52 -8.44
N THR A 172 -12.74 -18.60 -9.04
CA THR A 172 -13.53 -19.67 -8.39
C THR A 172 -12.75 -20.98 -8.22
N GLY A 173 -11.46 -20.98 -8.55
CA GLY A 173 -10.60 -22.17 -8.56
C GLY A 173 -9.26 -21.96 -7.85
N PRO A 174 -8.35 -22.94 -7.93
CA PRO A 174 -7.06 -22.87 -7.26
C PRO A 174 -6.25 -21.69 -7.78
N VAL A 175 -5.46 -21.11 -6.87
CA VAL A 175 -4.41 -20.15 -7.24
C VAL A 175 -3.06 -20.73 -6.83
N THR A 176 -2.06 -20.47 -7.65
CA THR A 176 -0.71 -21.00 -7.44
C THR A 176 0.27 -19.86 -7.33
N ALA A 177 0.75 -19.58 -6.12
CA ALA A 177 1.77 -18.56 -5.89
C ALA A 177 3.14 -19.09 -6.31
N ARG A 178 3.96 -18.24 -6.93
CA ARG A 178 5.29 -18.58 -7.46
C ARG A 178 6.31 -17.49 -7.17
N VAL A 179 7.57 -17.89 -7.09
CA VAL A 179 8.71 -16.98 -7.07
C VAL A 179 9.66 -17.38 -8.18
N TRP A 180 10.12 -16.40 -8.94
CA TRP A 180 11.04 -16.58 -10.05
C TRP A 180 12.27 -15.71 -9.86
N SER A 181 13.42 -16.19 -10.35
CA SER A 181 14.56 -15.32 -10.62
C SER A 181 14.28 -14.42 -11.83
N SER A 182 15.08 -13.38 -12.00
CA SER A 182 14.99 -12.45 -13.14
C SER A 182 15.13 -13.10 -14.52
N ASN A 183 15.79 -14.27 -14.61
CA ASN A 183 15.91 -15.04 -15.86
C ASN A 183 14.82 -16.10 -16.06
N GLY A 184 13.79 -16.13 -15.21
CA GLY A 184 12.64 -17.03 -15.34
C GLY A 184 12.81 -18.42 -14.75
N THR A 185 13.85 -18.66 -13.95
CA THR A 185 13.96 -19.91 -13.18
C THR A 185 12.93 -19.90 -12.05
N LEU A 186 12.11 -20.96 -11.95
CA LEU A 186 11.18 -21.13 -10.84
C LEU A 186 11.95 -21.49 -9.56
N LEU A 187 11.81 -20.65 -8.54
CA LEU A 187 12.49 -20.80 -7.24
C LEU A 187 11.58 -21.42 -6.18
N ALA A 188 10.28 -21.13 -6.23
CA ALA A 188 9.27 -21.77 -5.39
C ALA A 188 7.90 -21.73 -6.06
N GLU A 189 7.06 -22.70 -5.69
CA GLU A 189 5.65 -22.77 -6.05
C GLU A 189 4.83 -23.28 -4.86
N GLN A 190 3.66 -22.69 -4.63
CA GLN A 190 2.68 -23.19 -3.70
C GLN A 190 1.26 -22.99 -4.24
N ALA A 191 0.58 -24.11 -4.49
CA ALA A 191 -0.84 -24.11 -4.83
C ALA A 191 -1.71 -24.04 -3.57
N VAL A 192 -2.83 -23.34 -3.69
CA VAL A 192 -3.90 -23.30 -2.69
C VAL A 192 -5.26 -23.41 -3.40
N PRO A 193 -6.32 -23.88 -2.72
CA PRO A 193 -7.63 -24.09 -3.35
C PRO A 193 -8.31 -22.83 -3.92
N GLY A 194 -7.77 -21.64 -3.67
CA GLY A 194 -8.43 -20.36 -3.91
C GLY A 194 -9.38 -20.04 -2.75
N ALA A 195 -8.92 -19.28 -1.77
CA ALA A 195 -9.73 -19.00 -0.58
C ALA A 195 -10.59 -17.73 -0.72
N VAL A 196 -11.69 -17.72 0.03
CA VAL A 196 -12.61 -16.59 0.21
C VAL A 196 -11.98 -15.58 1.17
N TYR A 197 -11.81 -14.34 0.69
CA TYR A 197 -11.13 -13.21 1.37
C TYR A 197 -9.62 -13.37 1.59
N GLY A 198 -8.92 -12.23 1.70
CA GLY A 198 -7.46 -12.09 1.57
C GLY A 198 -6.64 -13.25 2.18
N GLN A 199 -5.84 -13.89 1.33
CA GLN A 199 -5.22 -15.17 1.62
C GLN A 199 -3.72 -15.04 1.81
N ARG A 200 -3.20 -15.57 2.92
CA ARG A 200 -1.77 -15.90 3.03
C ARG A 200 -1.50 -17.25 2.35
N VAL A 201 -0.51 -17.27 1.47
CA VAL A 201 0.05 -18.49 0.88
C VAL A 201 1.50 -18.60 1.35
N THR A 202 1.79 -19.58 2.21
CA THR A 202 3.14 -19.82 2.75
C THR A 202 3.86 -20.85 1.89
N PHE A 203 5.10 -20.57 1.50
CA PHE A 203 5.93 -21.54 0.78
C PHE A 203 6.47 -22.61 1.73
N ASN A 204 6.44 -23.88 1.32
CA ASN A 204 7.02 -24.98 2.11
C ASN A 204 8.53 -24.81 2.34
N THR A 205 9.23 -24.19 1.38
CA THR A 205 10.64 -23.85 1.49
C THR A 205 10.78 -22.35 1.26
N PRO A 206 11.24 -21.57 2.26
CA PRO A 206 11.55 -20.17 2.08
C PRO A 206 12.55 -19.97 0.94
N VAL A 207 12.35 -18.94 0.12
CA VAL A 207 13.25 -18.61 -1.00
C VAL A 207 14.28 -17.59 -0.54
N PRO A 208 15.57 -17.94 -0.47
CA PRO A 208 16.61 -16.98 -0.13
C PRO A 208 16.67 -15.86 -1.18
N VAL A 209 16.75 -14.62 -0.71
CA VAL A 209 16.87 -13.43 -1.55
C VAL A 209 18.02 -12.56 -1.04
N ALA A 210 18.63 -11.82 -1.95
CA ALA A 210 19.75 -10.93 -1.65
C ALA A 210 19.67 -9.64 -2.48
N PRO A 211 20.23 -8.52 -1.98
CA PRO A 211 20.29 -7.25 -2.70
C PRO A 211 20.99 -7.39 -4.05
N GLY A 212 20.63 -6.49 -4.97
CA GLY A 212 21.18 -6.48 -6.34
C GLY A 212 20.56 -7.50 -7.29
N ASN A 213 19.68 -8.37 -6.80
CA ASN A 213 18.93 -9.32 -7.62
C ASN A 213 17.46 -8.91 -7.72
N GLU A 214 16.90 -8.95 -8.92
CA GLU A 214 15.46 -8.81 -9.14
C GLU A 214 14.78 -10.19 -9.11
N TYR A 215 13.60 -10.23 -8.50
CA TYR A 215 12.74 -11.40 -8.43
C TYR A 215 11.35 -11.02 -8.94
N VAL A 216 10.65 -12.00 -9.52
CA VAL A 216 9.23 -11.87 -9.83
C VAL A 216 8.47 -12.75 -8.87
N VAL A 217 7.55 -12.17 -8.11
CA VAL A 217 6.61 -12.92 -7.29
C VAL A 217 5.27 -12.88 -8.00
N SER A 218 4.67 -14.03 -8.25
CA SER A 218 3.46 -14.12 -9.07
C SER A 218 2.44 -15.09 -8.50
N TYR A 219 1.24 -15.05 -9.07
CA TYR A 219 0.25 -16.10 -8.90
C TYR A 219 -0.42 -16.41 -10.23
N TYR A 220 -0.68 -17.70 -10.42
CA TYR A 220 -1.45 -18.21 -11.53
C TYR A 220 -2.89 -18.49 -11.11
N THR A 221 -3.84 -18.06 -11.93
CA THR A 221 -5.26 -18.38 -11.82
C THR A 221 -5.73 -18.96 -13.16
N PRO A 222 -6.23 -20.22 -13.19
CA PRO A 222 -6.70 -20.84 -14.43
C PRO A 222 -8.05 -20.28 -14.90
N SER A 223 -8.76 -19.54 -14.06
CA SER A 223 -10.09 -18.98 -14.34
C SER A 223 -10.12 -17.46 -14.40
N GLY A 224 -8.95 -16.81 -14.54
CA GLY A 224 -8.86 -15.35 -14.55
C GLY A 224 -9.33 -14.74 -13.23
N GLY A 225 -10.18 -13.72 -13.30
CA GLY A 225 -10.93 -13.17 -12.17
C GLY A 225 -10.05 -12.51 -11.12
N TYR A 226 -8.98 -11.82 -11.53
CA TYR A 226 -8.04 -11.19 -10.61
C TYR A 226 -8.52 -9.83 -10.10
N VAL A 227 -7.76 -9.24 -9.17
CA VAL A 227 -7.96 -7.84 -8.76
C VAL A 227 -6.83 -7.01 -9.33
N SER A 228 -7.17 -5.86 -9.91
CA SER A 228 -6.19 -4.92 -10.44
C SER A 228 -6.44 -3.50 -9.95
N THR A 229 -5.38 -2.71 -9.96
CA THR A 229 -5.43 -1.25 -9.95
C THR A 229 -4.45 -0.76 -10.99
N GLU A 230 -4.95 -0.18 -12.07
CA GLU A 230 -4.13 0.43 -13.11
C GLU A 230 -3.50 1.74 -12.61
N ASN A 231 -2.45 2.21 -13.29
CA ASN A 231 -1.69 3.42 -12.98
C ASN A 231 -1.19 3.45 -11.54
N TYR A 232 -0.82 2.29 -10.98
CA TYR A 232 -0.37 2.16 -9.60
C TYR A 232 1.14 2.38 -9.48
N PHE A 233 1.95 1.58 -10.19
CA PHE A 233 3.42 1.66 -10.14
C PHE A 233 3.98 2.70 -11.12
N THR A 234 3.50 3.94 -11.02
CA THR A 234 3.93 5.09 -11.83
C THR A 234 5.26 5.70 -11.37
N GLY A 235 5.72 5.31 -10.19
CA GLY A 235 7.04 5.60 -9.62
C GLY A 235 7.61 4.37 -8.92
N ASN A 236 8.88 4.41 -8.52
CA ASN A 236 9.48 3.37 -7.69
C ASN A 236 8.80 3.37 -6.32
N LEU A 237 8.36 2.23 -5.82
CA LEU A 237 7.83 2.09 -4.47
C LEU A 237 8.93 1.52 -3.57
N VAL A 238 9.21 2.19 -2.45
CA VAL A 238 10.27 1.79 -1.51
C VAL A 238 9.68 1.58 -0.12
N GLN A 239 9.55 0.32 0.31
CA GLN A 239 9.03 -0.04 1.62
C GLN A 239 9.92 -1.12 2.21
N THR A 240 10.61 -0.85 3.32
CA THR A 240 11.59 -1.78 3.91
C THR A 240 11.02 -3.20 4.08
N PRO A 241 11.69 -4.25 3.55
CA PRO A 241 12.96 -4.24 2.80
C PRO A 241 12.80 -4.16 1.27
N PHE A 242 11.58 -4.12 0.77
CA PHE A 242 11.23 -4.20 -0.65
C PHE A 242 11.43 -2.88 -1.40
N ARG A 243 11.78 -3.04 -2.67
CA ARG A 243 11.66 -1.98 -3.69
C ARG A 243 10.97 -2.55 -4.91
N THR A 244 10.08 -1.79 -5.53
CA THR A 244 9.48 -2.12 -6.81
C THR A 244 9.86 -1.03 -7.83
N PRO A 245 10.19 -1.39 -9.08
CA PRO A 245 10.46 -0.41 -10.11
C PRO A 245 9.17 0.25 -10.63
N VAL A 246 9.30 1.28 -11.46
CA VAL A 246 8.21 1.70 -12.36
C VAL A 246 7.74 0.52 -13.21
N ASN A 247 6.42 0.43 -13.45
CA ASN A 247 5.80 -0.69 -14.16
C ASN A 247 6.04 -2.05 -13.50
N ALA A 248 6.12 -2.12 -12.16
CA ALA A 248 6.46 -3.37 -11.47
C ALA A 248 5.48 -4.52 -11.72
N GLY A 249 4.20 -4.24 -11.98
CA GLY A 249 3.23 -5.28 -12.31
C GLY A 249 3.47 -5.88 -13.68
N VAL A 250 3.58 -7.20 -13.71
CA VAL A 250 3.77 -7.99 -14.92
C VAL A 250 2.68 -9.05 -15.06
N TYR A 251 2.40 -9.51 -16.27
CA TYR A 251 1.45 -10.59 -16.51
C TYR A 251 1.87 -11.45 -17.71
N ARG A 252 1.13 -12.54 -17.91
CA ARG A 252 1.02 -13.27 -19.18
C ARG A 252 -0.24 -14.12 -19.17
N TYR A 253 -0.83 -14.32 -20.34
CA TYR A 253 -1.86 -15.35 -20.49
C TYR A 253 -1.25 -16.76 -20.44
N GLY A 254 -2.03 -17.70 -19.92
CA GLY A 254 -1.56 -19.01 -19.47
C GLY A 254 -0.73 -18.95 -18.18
N GLY A 255 0.05 -19.99 -17.91
CA GLY A 255 0.96 -20.05 -16.77
C GLY A 255 2.43 -19.95 -17.19
N GLY A 256 3.30 -19.49 -16.28
CA GLY A 256 4.76 -19.43 -16.48
C GLY A 256 5.36 -18.10 -16.05
N PHE A 257 6.63 -17.84 -16.36
CA PHE A 257 7.28 -16.57 -16.02
C PHE A 257 6.63 -15.39 -16.77
N PRO A 258 6.03 -14.39 -16.06
CA PRO A 258 5.37 -13.24 -16.67
C PRO A 258 6.36 -12.10 -16.96
N THR A 259 6.27 -11.51 -18.15
CA THR A 259 7.13 -10.39 -18.60
C THR A 259 6.36 -9.21 -19.16
N ASP A 260 5.10 -9.40 -19.56
CA ASP A 260 4.31 -8.36 -20.21
C ASP A 260 3.81 -7.36 -19.17
N THR A 261 3.61 -6.10 -19.56
CA THR A 261 3.13 -5.05 -18.66
C THR A 261 1.87 -4.41 -19.22
N TRP A 262 1.00 -3.94 -18.33
CA TRP A 262 -0.22 -3.23 -18.69
C TRP A 262 -0.43 -2.06 -17.72
N ASN A 263 -0.49 -0.84 -18.24
CA ASN A 263 -0.82 0.40 -17.50
C ASN A 263 -0.22 0.51 -16.09
N SER A 264 1.05 0.14 -15.89
CA SER A 264 1.69 0.16 -14.56
C SER A 264 0.87 -0.53 -13.44
N SER A 265 0.16 -1.60 -13.77
CA SER A 265 -0.86 -2.19 -12.90
C SER A 265 -0.33 -2.82 -11.62
N ASN A 266 -1.15 -2.81 -10.58
CA ASN A 266 -0.96 -3.59 -9.36
C ASN A 266 -1.98 -4.74 -9.32
N TYR A 267 -1.52 -5.99 -9.26
CA TYR A 267 -2.35 -7.19 -9.21
C TYR A 267 -2.60 -7.73 -7.79
N TRP A 268 -2.36 -6.88 -6.79
CA TRP A 268 -2.64 -7.10 -5.37
C TRP A 268 -2.00 -8.35 -4.77
N LEU A 269 -0.79 -8.65 -5.24
CA LEU A 269 0.13 -9.62 -4.65
C LEU A 269 1.13 -8.90 -3.74
N MET A 270 1.24 -9.36 -2.51
CA MET A 270 2.06 -8.74 -1.45
C MET A 270 3.05 -9.77 -0.89
N PRO A 271 4.31 -9.80 -1.36
CA PRO A 271 5.32 -10.75 -0.87
C PRO A 271 5.61 -10.55 0.62
N ILE A 272 5.90 -11.67 1.30
CA ILE A 272 6.21 -11.73 2.73
C ILE A 272 7.69 -12.08 2.87
N PHE A 273 8.42 -11.24 3.62
CA PHE A 273 9.85 -11.35 3.84
C PHE A 273 10.16 -11.64 5.30
N GLN A 274 11.14 -12.50 5.51
CA GLN A 274 11.77 -12.76 6.79
C GLN A 274 13.26 -12.42 6.70
N PRO A 275 13.80 -11.56 7.58
CA PRO A 275 15.24 -11.24 7.65
C PRO A 275 16.12 -12.45 7.90
#